data_AF-A0A137NS13-F1
#
_entry.id   AF-A0A137NS13-F1
#
_cell.length_a   1.000
_cell.length_b   1.000
_cell.length_c   1.000
_cell.angle_alpha   90.00
_cell.angle_beta   90.00
_cell.angle_gamma   90.00
#
_symmetry.space_group_name_H-M   'P 1'
#
loop_
_entity.id
_entity.type
_entity.pdbx_description
1 polymer ?
#
loop_
_entity_poly.entity_id
_entity_poly.type
_entity_poly.pdbx_seq_one_letter_code
_entity_poly.pdbx_strand_id
1 'polypeptide(L)'
;MPVYEKAPTKKEVIWKKVCKYKWSIIVGFIIILVGIISASILLTRNNKINCVQECANTRFSCENTCYDTKKSCESSCSLNDKSCISGCDSVWSKCDIPCLLEQPKCQDKC
;
A
#
# COMPACT_ATOMS: atom_id res chain seq x y z
N MET A 1 45.48 0.21 -57.86
CA MET A 1 46.34 0.08 -56.66
C MET A 1 45.50 -0.59 -55.59
N PRO A 2 45.85 -1.79 -55.07
CA PRO A 2 45.04 -2.42 -54.03
C PRO A 2 45.21 -1.67 -52.71
N VAL A 3 44.09 -1.21 -52.15
CA VAL A 3 44.02 -0.65 -50.81
C VAL A 3 44.20 -1.81 -49.84
N TYR A 4 45.39 -1.93 -49.26
CA TYR A 4 45.63 -2.88 -48.17
C TYR A 4 44.87 -2.40 -46.94
N GLU A 5 43.70 -3.00 -46.68
CA GLU A 5 43.06 -2.91 -45.37
C GLU A 5 44.02 -3.54 -44.34
N LYS A 6 44.57 -2.71 -43.44
CA LYS A 6 45.39 -3.17 -42.33
C LYS A 6 44.57 -4.13 -41.47
N ALA A 7 45.00 -5.39 -41.42
CA ALA A 7 44.45 -6.36 -40.48
C ALA A 7 44.60 -5.81 -39.05
N PRO A 8 43.53 -5.81 -38.23
CA PRO A 8 43.56 -5.23 -36.90
C PRO A 8 44.61 -5.94 -36.06
N THR A 9 45.47 -5.16 -35.41
CA THR A 9 46.51 -5.71 -34.53
C THR A 9 45.85 -6.42 -33.34
N LYS A 10 46.46 -7.51 -32.83
CA LYS A 10 45.92 -8.28 -31.68
C LYS A 10 45.47 -7.38 -30.50
N LYS A 11 46.12 -6.24 -30.29
CA LYS A 11 45.73 -5.23 -29.29
C LYS A 11 44.38 -4.56 -29.58
N GLU A 12 44.08 -4.18 -30.82
CA GLU A 12 42.79 -3.58 -31.19
C GLU A 12 41.62 -4.55 -31.02
N VAL A 13 41.84 -5.84 -31.28
CA VAL A 13 40.82 -6.88 -31.09
C VAL A 13 40.48 -7.06 -29.61
N ILE A 14 41.49 -6.99 -28.72
CA ILE A 14 41.31 -7.08 -27.26
C ILE A 14 40.58 -5.84 -26.73
N TRP A 15 40.97 -4.64 -27.14
CA TRP A 15 40.30 -3.39 -26.72
C TRP A 15 38.85 -3.31 -27.20
N LYS A 16 38.54 -3.74 -28.43
CA LYS A 16 37.15 -3.88 -28.90
C LYS A 16 36.33 -4.84 -28.04
N LYS A 17 36.91 -5.98 -27.63
CA LYS A 17 36.26 -6.93 -26.71
C LYS A 17 36.02 -6.31 -25.34
N VAL A 18 37.01 -5.64 -24.75
CA VAL A 18 36.89 -4.98 -23.44
C VAL A 18 35.84 -3.86 -23.47
N CYS A 19 35.81 -3.04 -24.52
CA CYS A 19 34.77 -2.01 -24.69
C CYS A 19 33.37 -2.61 -24.83
N LYS A 20 33.21 -3.71 -25.56
CA LYS A 20 31.90 -4.38 -25.74
C LYS A 20 31.39 -4.99 -24.43
N TYR A 21 32.27 -5.61 -23.64
CA TYR A 21 31.90 -6.17 -22.34
C TYR A 21 31.66 -5.09 -21.27
N LYS A 22 32.41 -3.97 -21.29
CA LYS A 22 32.18 -2.84 -20.38
C LYS A 22 30.74 -2.32 -20.46
N TRP A 23 30.24 -2.11 -21.67
CA TRP A 23 28.85 -1.68 -21.87
C TRP A 23 27.84 -2.72 -21.39
N SER A 24 28.08 -4.01 -21.66
CA SER A 24 27.21 -5.08 -21.19
C SER A 24 27.15 -5.15 -19.66
N ILE A 25 28.27 -4.92 -18.97
CA ILE A 25 28.35 -4.90 -17.50
C ILE A 25 27.59 -3.68 -16.94
N ILE A 26 27.77 -2.50 -17.54
CA ILE A 26 27.07 -1.28 -17.12
C ILE A 26 25.56 -1.43 -17.27
N VAL A 27 25.09 -1.96 -18.41
CA VAL A 27 23.65 -2.21 -18.64
C VAL A 27 23.11 -3.21 -17.63
N GLY A 28 23.85 -4.29 -17.34
CA GLY A 28 23.47 -5.25 -16.29
C GLY A 28 23.30 -4.60 -14.92
N PHE A 29 24.21 -3.70 -14.55
CA PHE A 29 24.15 -2.97 -13.28
C PHE A 29 22.92 -2.04 -13.19
N ILE A 30 22.59 -1.36 -14.29
CA ILE A 30 21.40 -0.49 -14.38
C ILE A 30 20.12 -1.31 -14.23
N ILE A 31 20.02 -2.48 -14.89
CA ILE A 31 18.84 -3.35 -14.80
C ILE A 31 18.61 -3.82 -13.36
N ILE A 32 19.68 -4.22 -12.65
CA ILE A 32 19.58 -4.63 -11.25
C ILE A 32 19.12 -3.46 -10.37
N LEU A 33 19.67 -2.26 -10.56
CA LEU A 33 19.26 -1.04 -9.84
C LEU A 33 17.77 -0.72 -10.04
N VAL A 34 17.30 -0.74 -11.28
CA VAL A 34 15.88 -0.50 -11.61
C VAL A 34 15.00 -1.58 -10.97
N GLY A 35 15.44 -2.84 -10.99
CA GLY A 35 14.77 -3.95 -10.31
C GLY A 35 14.58 -3.69 -8.81
N ILE A 36 15.64 -3.32 -8.11
CA ILE A 36 15.60 -3.03 -6.67
C ILE A 36 14.64 -1.86 -6.38
N ILE A 37 14.76 -0.75 -7.11
CA ILE A 37 13.89 0.42 -6.92
C ILE A 37 12.42 0.06 -7.14
N SER A 38 12.12 -0.69 -8.19
CA SER A 38 10.74 -1.10 -8.49
C SER A 38 10.16 -2.02 -7.41
N ALA A 39 10.94 -2.97 -6.90
CA ALA A 39 10.55 -3.84 -5.80
C ALA A 39 10.32 -3.05 -4.51
N SER A 40 11.18 -2.09 -4.19
CA SER A 40 11.00 -1.21 -3.02
C SER A 40 9.72 -0.39 -3.10
N ILE A 41 9.40 0.19 -4.26
CA ILE A 41 8.16 0.95 -4.47
C ILE A 41 6.93 0.05 -4.30
N LEU A 42 6.97 -1.17 -4.86
CA LEU A 42 5.90 -2.16 -4.72
C LEU A 42 5.67 -2.54 -3.25
N LEU A 43 6.75 -2.80 -2.49
CA LEU A 43 6.67 -3.10 -1.05
C LEU A 43 6.05 -1.95 -0.26
N THR A 44 6.47 -0.70 -0.49
CA THR A 44 5.91 0.46 0.21
C THR A 44 4.42 0.64 -0.11
N ARG A 45 4.00 0.42 -1.37
CA ARG A 45 2.59 0.49 -1.75
C ARG A 45 1.77 -0.61 -1.08
N ASN A 46 2.27 -1.83 -1.05
CA ASN A 46 1.54 -2.95 -0.47
C ASN A 46 1.36 -2.78 1.05
N ASN A 47 2.40 -2.29 1.74
CA ASN A 47 2.30 -1.97 3.17
C ASN A 47 1.29 -0.85 3.44
N LYS A 48 1.29 0.20 2.61
CA LYS A 48 0.31 1.29 2.73
C LYS A 48 -1.11 0.81 2.49
N ILE A 49 -1.33 -0.05 1.48
CA ILE A 49 -2.64 -0.64 1.19
C ILE A 49 -3.11 -1.50 2.36
N ASN A 50 -2.24 -2.37 2.88
CA ASN A 50 -2.56 -3.21 4.03
C ASN A 50 -2.90 -2.37 5.26
N CYS A 51 -2.14 -1.31 5.52
CA CYS A 51 -2.40 -0.40 6.62
C CYS A 51 -3.77 0.30 6.47
N VAL A 52 -4.06 0.86 5.29
CA VAL A 52 -5.37 1.48 5.02
C VAL A 52 -6.51 0.47 5.14
N GLN A 53 -6.30 -0.77 4.72
CA GLN A 53 -7.30 -1.84 4.82
C GLN A 53 -7.53 -2.28 6.27
N GLU A 54 -6.48 -2.36 7.08
CA GLU A 54 -6.58 -2.63 8.51
C GLU A 54 -7.35 -1.50 9.23
N CYS A 55 -7.05 -0.24 8.91
CA CYS A 55 -7.81 0.92 9.41
C CYS A 55 -9.30 0.84 9.05
N ALA A 56 -9.62 0.43 7.82
CA ALA A 56 -11.00 0.26 7.38
C ALA A 56 -11.70 -0.88 8.13
N ASN A 57 -11.02 -2.01 8.35
CA ASN A 57 -11.55 -3.14 9.10
C ASN A 57 -11.83 -2.78 10.57
N THR A 58 -10.94 -2.03 11.21
CA THR A 58 -11.14 -1.55 12.60
C THR A 58 -12.36 -0.64 12.70
N ARG A 59 -12.51 0.32 11.78
CA ARG A 59 -13.71 1.16 11.71
C ARG A 59 -14.97 0.31 11.57
N PHE A 60 -14.97 -0.62 10.61
CA PHE A 60 -16.13 -1.46 10.34
C PHE A 60 -16.51 -2.34 11.55
N SER A 61 -15.49 -2.87 12.25
CA SER A 61 -15.69 -3.65 13.48
C SER A 61 -16.29 -2.80 14.61
N CYS A 62 -15.81 -1.56 14.77
CA CYS A 62 -16.32 -0.60 15.74
C CYS A 62 -17.78 -0.22 15.44
N GLU A 63 -18.09 0.18 14.19
CA GLU A 63 -19.45 0.49 13.74
C GLU A 63 -20.40 -0.69 13.94
N ASN A 64 -19.96 -1.91 13.62
CA ASN A 64 -20.77 -3.11 13.81
C ASN A 64 -21.07 -3.37 15.29
N THR A 65 -20.09 -3.17 16.17
CA THR A 65 -20.27 -3.31 17.63
C THR A 65 -21.26 -2.28 18.18
N CYS A 66 -21.18 -1.03 17.72
CA CYS A 66 -22.13 0.02 18.09
C CYS A 66 -23.55 -0.30 17.59
N TYR A 67 -23.66 -0.83 16.37
CA TYR A 67 -24.93 -1.24 15.79
C TYR A 67 -25.58 -2.40 16.56
N ASP A 68 -24.79 -3.43 16.92
CA ASP A 68 -25.27 -4.53 17.74
C ASP A 68 -25.72 -4.06 19.13
N THR A 69 -24.99 -3.11 19.72
CA THR A 69 -25.35 -2.49 21.00
C THR A 69 -26.68 -1.73 20.90
N LYS A 70 -26.86 -0.96 19.82
CA LYS A 70 -28.13 -0.26 19.54
C LYS A 70 -29.27 -1.26 19.41
N LYS A 71 -29.11 -2.29 18.58
CA LYS A 71 -30.13 -3.31 18.34
C LYS A 71 -30.49 -4.07 19.61
N SER A 72 -29.51 -4.36 20.46
CA SER A 72 -29.72 -4.98 21.78
C SER A 72 -30.53 -4.05 22.70
N CYS A 73 -30.20 -2.76 22.73
CA CYS A 73 -30.95 -1.75 23.46
C CYS A 73 -32.40 -1.64 22.96
N GLU A 74 -32.61 -1.53 21.65
CA GLU A 74 -33.94 -1.49 21.03
C GLU A 74 -34.75 -2.76 21.31
N SER A 75 -34.10 -3.93 21.40
CA SER A 75 -34.79 -5.18 21.74
C SER A 75 -35.31 -5.22 23.17
N SER A 76 -34.76 -4.39 24.06
CA SER A 76 -35.23 -4.22 25.44
C SER A 76 -36.35 -3.16 25.56
N CYS A 77 -36.58 -2.39 24.51
CA CYS A 77 -37.64 -1.39 24.46
C CYS A 77 -38.98 -2.00 24.05
N SER A 78 -40.08 -1.47 24.59
CA SER A 78 -41.41 -1.75 24.02
C SER A 78 -41.56 -1.10 22.65
N LEU A 79 -42.29 -1.76 21.75
CA LEU A 79 -42.51 -1.36 20.34
C LEU A 79 -42.94 0.10 20.12
N ASN A 80 -43.53 0.75 21.13
CA ASN A 80 -44.00 2.15 21.05
C ASN A 80 -43.33 3.09 22.06
N ASP A 81 -42.31 2.63 22.80
CA ASP A 81 -41.61 3.47 23.76
C ASP A 81 -40.57 4.34 23.06
N LYS A 82 -41.04 5.49 22.55
CA LYS A 82 -40.20 6.48 21.87
C LYS A 82 -39.08 7.03 22.76
N SER A 83 -39.28 7.05 24.08
CA SER A 83 -38.26 7.53 25.02
C SER A 83 -37.13 6.52 25.14
N CYS A 84 -37.46 5.22 25.22
CA CYS A 84 -36.47 4.15 25.24
C CYS A 84 -35.66 4.09 23.94
N ILE A 85 -36.35 4.11 22.78
CA ILE A 85 -35.71 4.08 21.46
C ILE A 85 -34.78 5.30 21.27
N SER A 86 -35.24 6.50 21.65
CA SER A 86 -34.41 7.71 21.59
C SER A 86 -33.19 7.64 22.52
N GLY A 87 -33.28 6.92 23.65
CA GLY A 87 -32.15 6.63 24.53
C GLY A 87 -31.11 5.75 23.84
N CYS A 88 -31.56 4.70 23.13
CA CYS A 88 -30.68 3.83 22.34
C CYS A 88 -29.97 4.57 21.20
N ASP A 89 -30.65 5.49 20.51
CA ASP A 89 -30.03 6.36 19.49
C ASP A 89 -28.97 7.29 20.07
N SER A 90 -29.16 7.77 21.30
CA SER A 90 -28.17 8.57 22.03
C SER A 90 -26.92 7.76 22.38
N VAL A 91 -27.09 6.51 22.82
CA VAL A 91 -25.99 5.58 23.07
C VAL A 91 -25.25 5.25 21.78
N TRP A 92 -25.98 5.00 20.69
CA TRP A 92 -25.40 4.76 19.37
C TRP A 92 -24.58 5.96 18.89
N SER A 93 -25.13 7.18 18.96
CA SER A 93 -24.42 8.39 18.55
C SER A 93 -23.12 8.61 19.33
N LYS A 94 -23.10 8.29 20.63
CA LYS A 94 -21.89 8.36 21.47
C LYS A 94 -20.84 7.31 21.09
N CYS A 95 -21.25 6.20 20.49
CA CYS A 95 -20.39 5.10 20.06
C CYS A 95 -19.89 5.31 18.62
N ASP A 96 -20.76 5.78 17.71
CA ASP A 96 -20.48 5.94 16.29
C ASP A 96 -19.48 7.07 16.01
N ILE A 97 -19.62 8.22 16.67
CA ILE A 97 -18.73 9.37 16.51
C ILE A 97 -17.24 9.01 16.75
N PRO A 98 -16.85 8.37 17.86
CA PRO A 98 -15.45 7.98 18.05
C PRO A 98 -14.97 6.95 17.02
N CYS A 99 -15.80 5.98 16.61
CA CYS A 99 -15.46 5.01 15.55
C CYS A 99 -15.18 5.72 14.21
N LEU A 100 -15.99 6.73 13.85
CA LEU A 100 -15.83 7.50 12.62
C LEU A 100 -14.52 8.31 12.61
N LEU A 101 -14.08 8.76 13.79
CA LEU A 101 -12.85 9.53 13.98
C LEU A 101 -11.57 8.67 14.00
N GLU A 102 -11.67 7.34 14.13
CA GLU A 102 -10.51 6.45 14.09
C GLU A 102 -9.93 6.30 12.68
N GLN A 103 -10.77 6.32 11.64
CA GLN A 103 -10.32 6.15 10.26
C GLN A 103 -9.31 7.23 9.80
N PRO A 104 -9.58 8.55 9.92
CA PRO A 104 -8.61 9.56 9.51
C PRO A 104 -7.32 9.48 10.35
N LYS A 105 -7.45 9.28 11.67
CA LYS A 105 -6.28 9.14 12.58
C LYS A 105 -5.41 7.93 12.25
N CYS A 106 -6.01 6.86 11.75
CA CYS A 106 -5.29 5.65 11.35
C CYS A 106 -4.64 5.84 9.96
N GLN A 107 -5.33 6.48 9.02
CA GLN A 107 -4.76 6.81 7.71
C GLN A 107 -3.54 7.74 7.77
N ASP A 108 -3.52 8.70 8.70
CA ASP A 108 -2.36 9.57 8.94
C ASP A 108 -1.11 8.81 9.43
N LYS A 109 -1.28 7.58 9.95
CA LYS A 109 -0.19 6.75 10.49
C LYS A 109 0.38 5.73 9.48
N CYS A 110 -0.13 5.64 8.24
CA CYS A 110 0.14 4.54 7.29
C CYS A 110 1.28 4.70 6.25
#